data_AF-A0A9D1G3Z6-F1
#
_entry.id   AF-A0A9D1G3Z6-F1
#
_cell.length_a   1.000
_cell.length_b   1.000
_cell.length_c   1.000
_cell.angle_alpha   90.00
_cell.angle_beta   90.00
_cell.angle_gamma   90.00
#
_symmetry.space_group_name_H-M   'P 1'
#
loop_
_entity.id
_entity.type
_entity.pdbx_description
1 polymer ?
#
loop_
_entity_poly.entity_id
_entity_poly.type
_entity_poly.pdbx_seq_one_letter_code
_entity_poly.pdbx_strand_id
1 'polypeptide(L)'
;MKRLDTWFACALEACCAAEGVRPCMAFFAVVDDERMRELNRETRGVDSATDVLSYPAVSYPPGKTARDCPRRLGAAYDPEFGKPNLGDVFLSMDRVRRQAMEYGHSVTREAVFLAVHASLHLLGYDHMEEEERAKMRAMEDIVMERLGIGRNPMDEHLFLRACEALENAYAPYSQYKVGACLLCEDGREFLGCNIENASYGATICAERAAVSAAVAQGARRFTAIAIAGEKGDSWPCGICRQVLNEFSVEMRVIVGQKGGAFDVVPLSELLPRSFGPGDLEQQGESQNG
;
A
#
# COMPACT_ATOMS: atom_id res chain seq x y z
N MET A 1 -5.18 -3.13 9.99
CA MET A 1 -4.23 -2.08 9.56
C MET A 1 -3.07 -2.00 10.54
N LYS A 2 -1.84 -2.28 10.09
CA LYS A 2 -0.63 -2.09 10.93
C LYS A 2 -0.45 -0.60 11.25
N ARG A 3 0.06 -0.30 12.43
CA ARG A 3 0.45 1.07 12.81
C ARG A 3 1.71 1.49 12.03
N LEU A 4 1.89 2.79 11.77
CA LEU A 4 3.03 3.31 10.99
C LEU A 4 4.40 2.97 11.63
N ASP A 5 4.49 2.96 12.95
CA ASP A 5 5.69 2.54 13.70
C ASP A 5 6.11 1.10 13.34
N THR A 6 5.14 0.21 13.20
CA THR A 6 5.35 -1.19 12.82
C THR A 6 5.87 -1.28 11.39
N TRP A 7 5.33 -0.45 10.49
CA TRP A 7 5.77 -0.39 9.11
C TRP A 7 7.20 0.12 8.96
N PHE A 8 7.60 1.15 9.72
CA PHE A 8 8.98 1.66 9.67
C PHE A 8 10.00 0.65 10.17
N ALA A 9 9.68 -0.09 11.24
CA ALA A 9 10.50 -1.19 11.70
C ALA A 9 10.65 -2.30 10.63
N CYS A 10 9.52 -2.70 10.01
CA CYS A 10 9.55 -3.67 8.91
C CYS A 10 10.36 -3.15 7.70
N ALA A 11 10.23 -1.87 7.36
CA ALA A 11 10.96 -1.25 6.26
C ALA A 11 12.48 -1.33 6.47
N LEU A 12 12.95 -0.95 7.67
CA LEU A 12 14.37 -1.03 8.01
C LEU A 12 14.88 -2.47 8.01
N GLU A 13 14.12 -3.39 8.60
CA GLU A 13 14.48 -4.81 8.65
C GLU A 13 14.56 -5.42 7.25
N ALA A 14 13.60 -5.10 6.38
CA ALA A 14 13.58 -5.54 4.99
C ALA A 14 14.76 -4.94 4.19
N CYS A 15 15.13 -3.68 4.43
CA CYS A 15 16.33 -3.07 3.87
C CYS A 15 17.59 -3.82 4.32
N CYS A 16 17.75 -4.09 5.62
CA CYS A 16 18.90 -4.85 6.15
C CYS A 16 18.99 -6.25 5.53
N ALA A 17 17.85 -6.93 5.38
CA ALA A 17 17.78 -8.25 4.80
C ALA A 17 18.10 -8.25 3.29
N ALA A 18 17.62 -7.26 2.53
CA ALA A 18 17.93 -7.11 1.11
C ALA A 18 19.40 -6.72 0.90
N GLU A 19 19.94 -5.89 1.79
CA GLU A 19 21.35 -5.55 1.88
C GLU A 19 22.22 -6.69 2.43
N GLY A 20 21.64 -7.78 2.95
CA GLY A 20 22.40 -8.94 3.42
C GLY A 20 23.27 -8.65 4.65
N VAL A 21 22.86 -7.68 5.48
CA VAL A 21 23.52 -7.34 6.74
C VAL A 21 22.67 -7.82 7.92
N ARG A 22 23.31 -7.87 9.09
CA ARG A 22 22.60 -8.15 10.36
C ARG A 22 21.47 -7.13 10.61
N PRO A 23 20.41 -7.50 11.34
CA PRO A 23 19.39 -6.55 11.75
C PRO A 23 19.98 -5.35 12.48
N CYS A 24 19.56 -4.16 12.08
CA CYS A 24 19.96 -2.88 12.65
C CYS A 24 18.77 -2.17 13.29
N MET A 25 19.01 -1.02 13.92
CA MET A 25 17.98 -0.11 14.39
C MET A 25 18.20 1.30 13.83
N ALA A 26 17.13 2.07 13.74
CA ALA A 26 17.13 3.50 13.47
C ALA A 26 15.90 4.10 14.17
N PHE A 27 15.98 5.36 14.58
CA PHE A 27 14.83 6.07 15.14
C PHE A 27 14.06 6.76 14.03
N PHE A 28 12.75 6.53 13.98
CA PHE A 28 11.86 7.20 13.04
C PHE A 28 10.95 8.16 13.79
N ALA A 29 10.94 9.42 13.39
CA ALA A 29 10.06 10.45 13.90
C ALA A 29 9.19 11.00 12.77
N VAL A 30 7.89 11.09 13.03
CA VAL A 30 6.94 11.76 12.14
C VAL A 30 6.75 13.18 12.66
N VAL A 31 6.95 14.16 11.79
CA VAL A 31 6.87 15.59 12.11
C VAL A 31 5.94 16.32 11.13
N ASP A 32 5.56 17.54 11.48
CA ASP A 32 4.88 18.47 10.57
C ASP A 32 5.90 19.26 9.72
N ASP A 33 5.39 19.99 8.73
CA ASP A 33 6.22 20.81 7.84
C ASP A 33 6.99 21.93 8.56
N GLU A 34 6.44 22.48 9.65
CA GLU A 34 7.09 23.53 10.44
C GLU A 34 8.35 22.98 11.10
N ARG A 35 8.22 21.89 11.85
CA ARG A 35 9.35 21.22 12.48
C ARG A 35 10.35 20.70 11.45
N MET A 36 9.87 20.24 10.31
CA MET A 36 10.72 19.77 9.22
C MET A 36 11.57 20.89 8.61
N ARG A 37 10.98 22.07 8.41
CA ARG A 37 11.68 23.27 7.95
C ARG A 37 12.71 23.75 8.96
N GLU A 38 12.39 23.72 10.26
CA GLU A 38 13.34 24.05 11.32
C GLU A 38 14.56 23.13 11.28
N LEU A 39 14.34 21.81 11.27
CA LEU A 39 15.41 20.81 11.21
C LEU A 39 16.29 21.00 9.96
N ASN A 40 15.68 21.26 8.80
CA ASN A 40 16.41 21.47 7.55
C ASN A 40 17.26 22.75 7.58
N ARG A 41 16.73 23.83 8.17
CA ARG A 41 17.46 25.08 8.36
C ARG A 41 18.63 24.92 9.33
N GLU A 42 18.43 24.24 10.45
CA GLU A 42 19.47 24.02 11.47
C GLU A 42 20.62 23.15 10.97
N THR A 43 20.32 22.13 10.17
CA THR A 43 21.31 21.11 9.81
C THR A 43 21.91 21.30 8.42
N ARG A 44 21.16 21.83 7.45
CA ARG A 44 21.59 22.03 6.06
C ARG A 44 21.63 23.50 5.64
N GLY A 45 21.16 24.42 6.49
CA GLY A 45 21.04 25.85 6.14
C GLY A 45 19.93 26.15 5.13
N VAL A 46 19.01 25.20 4.89
CA VAL A 46 17.94 25.33 3.89
C VAL A 46 16.61 25.63 4.57
N ASP A 47 16.09 26.83 4.35
CA ASP A 47 14.85 27.30 5.00
C ASP A 47 13.57 26.87 4.24
N SER A 48 13.40 25.56 4.04
CA SER A 48 12.21 24.96 3.44
C SER A 48 11.95 23.55 3.96
N ALA A 49 10.69 23.13 4.08
CA ALA A 49 10.36 21.75 4.41
C ALA A 49 10.68 20.79 3.25
N THR A 50 11.25 19.62 3.57
CA THR A 50 11.49 18.51 2.62
C THR A 50 10.74 17.26 3.08
N ASP A 51 10.73 16.20 2.28
CA ASP A 51 9.91 15.01 2.51
C ASP A 51 10.48 14.17 3.66
N VAL A 52 11.80 13.99 3.65
CA VAL A 52 12.52 13.17 4.62
C VAL A 52 13.93 13.71 4.88
N LEU A 53 14.38 13.60 6.13
CA LEU A 53 15.75 13.91 6.56
C LEU A 53 16.29 12.68 7.29
N SER A 54 17.47 12.22 6.88
CA SER A 54 18.20 11.13 7.51
C SER A 54 19.51 11.65 8.10
N TYR A 55 19.80 11.26 9.33
CA TYR A 55 21.01 11.59 10.09
C TYR A 55 21.78 10.31 10.40
N PRO A 56 22.70 9.89 9.52
CA PRO A 56 23.41 8.63 9.69
C PRO A 56 24.41 8.68 10.86
N ALA A 57 24.33 7.69 11.76
CA ALA A 57 25.33 7.44 12.79
C ALA A 57 26.59 6.76 12.22
N VAL A 58 26.48 6.17 11.03
CA VAL A 58 27.58 5.48 10.33
C VAL A 58 27.82 6.14 8.98
N SER A 59 29.06 6.60 8.75
CA SER A 59 29.49 7.09 7.45
C SER A 59 30.21 5.98 6.68
N TYR A 60 29.88 5.80 5.41
CA TYR A 60 30.53 4.86 4.50
C TYR A 60 31.37 5.62 3.45
N PRO A 61 32.48 5.04 2.95
CA PRO A 61 33.21 5.62 1.83
C PRO A 61 32.31 5.76 0.58
N PRO A 62 32.59 6.72 -0.33
CA PRO A 62 31.84 6.85 -1.58
C PRO A 62 31.76 5.54 -2.37
N GLY A 63 30.56 5.20 -2.86
CA GLY A 63 30.28 3.95 -3.58
C GLY A 63 30.36 2.67 -2.74
N LYS A 64 30.42 2.77 -1.40
CA LYS A 64 30.41 1.63 -0.47
C LYS A 64 29.20 1.69 0.44
N THR A 65 28.65 0.52 0.74
CA THR A 65 27.49 0.38 1.63
C THR A 65 27.86 -0.32 2.94
N ALA A 66 26.86 -0.51 3.81
CA ALA A 66 26.95 -1.28 5.03
C ALA A 66 27.49 -2.70 4.80
N ARG A 67 27.10 -3.37 3.70
CA ARG A 67 27.61 -4.70 3.33
C ARG A 67 29.11 -4.70 3.10
N ASP A 68 29.65 -3.68 2.45
CA ASP A 68 31.08 -3.57 2.16
C ASP A 68 31.92 -3.24 3.41
N CYS A 69 31.29 -2.67 4.43
CA CYS A 69 31.97 -2.08 5.59
C CYS A 69 31.53 -2.71 6.94
N PRO A 70 31.64 -4.03 7.13
CA PRO A 70 31.10 -4.71 8.32
C PRO A 70 31.73 -4.23 9.63
N ARG A 71 33.00 -3.79 9.60
CA ARG A 71 33.68 -3.21 10.78
C ARG A 71 33.08 -1.86 11.19
N ARG A 72 32.71 -1.00 10.22
CA ARG A 72 32.07 0.30 10.51
C ARG A 72 30.67 0.09 11.07
N LEU A 73 29.90 -0.80 10.45
CA LEU A 73 28.58 -1.19 10.97
C LEU A 73 28.67 -1.78 12.38
N GLY A 74 29.66 -2.65 12.63
CA GLY A 74 29.88 -3.24 13.95
C GLY A 74 30.29 -2.22 15.03
N ALA A 75 30.97 -1.14 14.65
CA ALA A 75 31.33 -0.06 15.58
C ALA A 75 30.13 0.76 16.04
N ALA A 76 29.02 0.72 15.31
CA ALA A 76 27.77 1.38 15.65
C ALA A 76 26.87 0.55 16.58
N TYR A 77 27.38 -0.55 17.14
CA TYR A 77 26.62 -1.44 17.99
C TYR A 77 26.16 -0.74 19.27
N ASP A 78 24.84 -0.69 19.46
CA ASP A 78 24.22 -0.20 20.68
C ASP A 78 23.96 -1.38 21.63
N PRO A 79 24.59 -1.40 22.83
CA PRO A 79 24.43 -2.48 23.79
C PRO A 79 23.05 -2.51 24.46
N GLU A 80 22.32 -1.38 24.52
CA GLU A 80 20.99 -1.31 25.12
C GLU A 80 19.97 -2.06 24.25
N PHE A 81 20.05 -1.90 22.93
CA PHE A 81 19.13 -2.49 21.97
C PHE A 81 19.64 -3.76 21.29
N GLY A 82 20.91 -4.11 21.49
CA GLY A 82 21.53 -5.33 20.96
C GLY A 82 21.74 -5.32 19.44
N LYS A 83 21.75 -4.14 18.81
CA LYS A 83 21.82 -3.97 17.34
C LYS A 83 22.66 -2.74 16.97
N PRO A 84 23.26 -2.70 15.77
CA PRO A 84 23.85 -1.47 15.24
C PRO A 84 22.80 -0.38 15.11
N ASN A 85 23.08 0.81 15.64
CA ASN A 85 22.28 2.01 15.43
C ASN A 85 22.75 2.74 14.17
N LEU A 86 21.88 2.83 13.19
CA LEU A 86 22.15 3.48 11.91
C LEU A 86 21.88 5.00 11.95
N GLY A 87 21.15 5.49 12.94
CA GLY A 87 20.86 6.91 13.14
C GLY A 87 19.36 7.23 13.15
N ASP A 88 19.05 8.46 12.75
CA ASP A 88 17.71 9.04 12.90
C ASP A 88 17.08 9.39 11.54
N VAL A 89 15.78 9.23 11.42
CA VAL A 89 14.98 9.56 10.25
C VAL A 89 13.77 10.40 10.67
N PHE A 90 13.57 11.54 10.00
CA PHE A 90 12.44 12.43 10.21
C PHE A 90 11.62 12.52 8.92
N LEU A 91 10.33 12.20 8.98
CA LEU A 91 9.40 12.25 7.84
C LEU A 91 8.35 13.34 8.06
N SER A 92 8.12 14.18 7.04
CA SER A 92 6.99 15.12 7.05
C SER A 92 5.70 14.40 6.67
N MET A 93 4.75 14.32 7.59
CA MET A 93 3.44 13.72 7.30
C MET A 93 2.60 14.56 6.33
N ASP A 94 2.82 15.87 6.31
CA ASP A 94 2.11 16.78 5.41
C ASP A 94 2.61 16.65 3.96
N ARG A 95 3.89 16.35 3.77
CA ARG A 95 4.46 15.99 2.46
C ARG A 95 3.97 14.61 2.01
N VAL A 96 4.04 13.61 2.87
CA VAL A 96 3.53 12.24 2.60
C VAL A 96 2.09 12.30 2.08
N ARG A 97 1.19 13.01 2.76
CA ARG A 97 -0.22 13.11 2.32
C ARG A 97 -0.37 13.79 0.97
N ARG A 98 0.40 14.85 0.71
CA ARG A 98 0.37 15.55 -0.58
C ARG A 98 0.89 14.68 -1.72
N GLN A 99 2.01 14.00 -1.52
CA GLN A 99 2.61 13.11 -2.52
C GLN A 99 1.75 11.87 -2.78
N ALA A 100 1.18 11.28 -1.74
CA ALA A 100 0.20 10.20 -1.85
C ALA A 100 -0.98 10.60 -2.76
N MET A 101 -1.50 11.82 -2.59
CA MET A 101 -2.56 12.36 -3.43
C MET A 101 -2.08 12.68 -4.86
N GLU A 102 -0.95 13.35 -5.02
CA GLU A 102 -0.39 13.77 -6.31
C GLU A 102 -0.02 12.57 -7.20
N TYR A 103 0.58 11.54 -6.59
CA TYR A 103 1.02 10.33 -7.28
C TYR A 103 -0.02 9.20 -7.28
N GLY A 104 -1.19 9.40 -6.66
CA GLY A 104 -2.31 8.46 -6.71
C GLY A 104 -2.10 7.15 -5.96
N HIS A 105 -1.40 7.15 -4.81
CA HIS A 105 -1.22 5.94 -4.00
C HIS A 105 -1.41 6.18 -2.50
N SER A 106 -1.67 5.14 -1.72
CA SER A 106 -1.96 5.28 -0.30
C SER A 106 -0.92 6.04 0.50
N VAL A 107 -1.40 6.77 1.49
CA VAL A 107 -0.58 7.45 2.51
C VAL A 107 0.39 6.47 3.17
N THR A 108 -0.06 5.24 3.42
CA THR A 108 0.77 4.17 3.97
C THR A 108 1.90 3.80 3.01
N ARG A 109 1.61 3.62 1.72
CA ARG A 109 2.64 3.32 0.72
C ARG A 109 3.67 4.43 0.64
N GLU A 110 3.22 5.68 0.59
CA GLU A 110 4.14 6.82 0.49
C GLU A 110 5.02 6.94 1.73
N ALA A 111 4.45 6.79 2.93
CA ALA A 111 5.22 6.78 4.18
C ALA A 111 6.24 5.64 4.23
N VAL A 112 5.85 4.44 3.79
CA VAL A 112 6.75 3.27 3.75
C VAL A 112 7.84 3.46 2.70
N PHE A 113 7.50 4.00 1.53
CA PHE A 113 8.48 4.32 0.49
C PHE A 113 9.55 5.29 1.01
N LEU A 114 9.15 6.39 1.64
CA LEU A 114 10.10 7.34 2.24
C LEU A 114 10.92 6.72 3.38
N ALA A 115 10.33 5.84 4.18
CA ALA A 115 11.06 5.11 5.23
C ALA A 115 12.10 4.13 4.63
N VAL A 116 11.76 3.43 3.55
CA VAL A 116 12.70 2.59 2.79
C VAL A 116 13.81 3.43 2.19
N HIS A 117 13.45 4.52 1.49
CA HIS A 117 14.41 5.45 0.88
C HIS A 117 15.42 5.99 1.91
N ALA A 118 14.93 6.48 3.06
CA ALA A 118 15.80 6.97 4.13
C ALA A 118 16.64 5.86 4.76
N SER A 119 16.09 4.65 4.94
CA SER A 119 16.84 3.50 5.46
C SER A 119 17.99 3.10 4.53
N LEU A 120 17.80 3.19 3.22
CA LEU A 120 18.84 2.92 2.23
C LEU A 120 19.96 3.97 2.30
N HIS A 121 19.63 5.25 2.47
CA HIS A 121 20.63 6.30 2.76
C HIS A 121 21.42 5.99 4.03
N LEU A 122 20.76 5.56 5.11
CA LEU A 122 21.43 5.15 6.35
C LEU A 122 22.36 3.92 6.16
N LEU A 123 22.09 3.07 5.17
CA LEU A 123 22.92 1.93 4.79
C LEU A 123 24.04 2.29 3.81
N GLY A 124 24.15 3.57 3.40
CA GLY A 124 25.20 4.08 2.53
C GLY A 124 24.87 4.06 1.04
N TYR A 125 23.61 3.87 0.65
CA TYR A 125 23.18 4.16 -0.73
C TYR A 125 23.08 5.67 -0.94
N ASP A 126 23.41 6.11 -2.16
CA ASP A 126 23.22 7.49 -2.62
C ASP A 126 22.60 7.44 -4.02
N HIS A 127 22.11 8.58 -4.51
CA HIS A 127 21.46 8.71 -5.80
C HIS A 127 21.89 9.98 -6.55
N MET A 128 23.07 10.51 -6.23
CA MET A 128 23.65 11.68 -6.93
C MET A 128 24.03 11.33 -8.37
N GLU A 129 24.57 10.13 -8.59
CA GLU A 129 24.96 9.63 -9.91
C GLU A 129 23.92 8.64 -10.49
N GLU A 130 23.85 8.54 -11.81
CA GLU A 130 22.81 7.73 -12.49
C GLU A 130 22.90 6.23 -12.17
N GLU A 131 24.11 5.68 -12.06
CA GLU A 131 24.34 4.27 -11.71
C GLU A 131 23.95 3.98 -10.25
N GLU A 132 24.26 4.90 -9.33
CA GLU A 132 23.92 4.77 -7.92
C GLU A 132 22.40 4.90 -7.72
N ARG A 133 21.77 5.84 -8.42
CA ARG A 133 20.32 5.98 -8.49
C ARG A 133 19.64 4.71 -8.98
N ALA A 134 20.18 4.04 -10.00
CA ALA A 134 19.61 2.79 -10.52
C ALA A 134 19.71 1.64 -9.49
N LYS A 135 20.85 1.53 -8.79
CA LYS A 135 21.04 0.54 -7.71
C LYS A 135 20.08 0.78 -6.55
N MET A 136 19.94 2.03 -6.13
CA MET A 136 19.02 2.40 -5.06
C MET A 136 17.57 2.09 -5.44
N ARG A 137 17.14 2.46 -6.66
CA ARG A 137 15.79 2.14 -7.15
C ARG A 137 15.50 0.65 -7.18
N ALA A 138 16.44 -0.16 -7.67
CA ALA A 138 16.28 -1.61 -7.67
C ALA A 138 16.11 -2.16 -6.24
N MET A 139 16.83 -1.59 -5.28
CA MET A 139 16.70 -1.97 -3.88
C MET A 139 15.36 -1.51 -3.27
N GLU A 140 14.92 -0.28 -3.58
CA GLU A 140 13.58 0.21 -3.21
C GLU A 140 12.49 -0.74 -3.70
N ASP A 141 12.52 -1.13 -4.98
CA ASP A 141 11.54 -2.04 -5.56
C ASP A 141 11.54 -3.42 -4.86
N ILE A 142 12.72 -4.02 -4.66
CA ILE A 142 12.86 -5.30 -3.94
C ILE A 142 12.28 -5.22 -2.52
N VAL A 143 12.56 -4.14 -1.80
CA VAL A 143 12.10 -3.97 -0.42
C VAL A 143 10.61 -3.72 -0.38
N MET A 144 10.09 -2.83 -1.24
CA MET A 144 8.65 -2.52 -1.31
C MET A 144 7.83 -3.75 -1.69
N GLU A 145 8.33 -4.60 -2.60
CA GLU A 145 7.69 -5.87 -2.97
C GLU A 145 7.67 -6.85 -1.78
N ARG A 146 8.79 -7.02 -1.08
CA ARG A 146 8.87 -7.87 0.13
C ARG A 146 7.92 -7.43 1.24
N LEU A 147 7.65 -6.13 1.33
CA LEU A 147 6.70 -5.55 2.29
C LEU A 147 5.23 -5.71 1.84
N GLY A 148 4.97 -6.14 0.60
CA GLY A 148 3.63 -6.25 0.03
C GLY A 148 2.98 -4.90 -0.28
N ILE A 149 3.79 -3.83 -0.42
CA ILE A 149 3.33 -2.45 -0.71
C ILE A 149 3.91 -1.92 -2.03
N GLY A 150 4.33 -2.82 -2.91
CA GLY A 150 4.85 -2.48 -4.24
C GLY A 150 3.86 -1.68 -5.08
N ARG A 151 4.37 -0.91 -6.04
CA ARG A 151 3.55 -0.31 -7.11
C ARG A 151 3.17 -1.45 -8.06
N ASN A 152 1.90 -1.84 -8.12
CA ASN A 152 1.44 -2.75 -9.16
C ASN A 152 0.79 -1.91 -10.28
N PRO A 153 1.41 -1.80 -11.47
CA PRO A 153 0.86 -1.01 -12.58
C PRO A 153 -0.54 -1.49 -13.00
N MET A 154 -0.82 -2.78 -12.80
CA MET A 154 -2.16 -3.32 -13.04
C MET A 154 -3.20 -2.73 -12.08
N ASP A 155 -2.84 -2.47 -10.82
CA ASP A 155 -3.79 -1.94 -9.83
C ASP A 155 -4.17 -0.50 -10.14
N GLU A 156 -3.21 0.30 -10.60
CA GLU A 156 -3.45 1.66 -11.10
C GLU A 156 -4.37 1.65 -12.31
N HIS A 157 -4.10 0.77 -13.28
CA HIS A 157 -4.98 0.57 -14.44
C HIS A 157 -6.41 0.20 -14.01
N LEU A 158 -6.58 -0.84 -13.18
CA LEU A 158 -7.90 -1.26 -12.69
C LEU A 158 -8.63 -0.13 -11.94
N PHE A 159 -7.92 0.66 -11.14
CA PHE A 159 -8.49 1.79 -10.41
C PHE A 159 -8.96 2.91 -11.33
N LEU A 160 -8.21 3.22 -12.39
CA LEU A 160 -8.65 4.16 -13.43
C LEU A 160 -9.92 3.65 -14.14
N ARG A 161 -9.97 2.35 -14.48
CA ARG A 161 -11.16 1.72 -15.06
C ARG A 161 -12.38 1.82 -14.14
N ALA A 162 -12.19 1.66 -12.82
CA ALA A 162 -13.24 1.85 -11.83
C ALA A 162 -13.71 3.32 -11.76
N CYS A 163 -12.79 4.28 -11.85
CA CYS A 163 -13.11 5.71 -11.93
C CYS A 163 -13.91 6.07 -13.18
N GLU A 164 -13.65 5.43 -14.32
CA GLU A 164 -14.46 5.60 -15.54
C GLU A 164 -15.88 5.02 -15.35
N ALA A 165 -15.99 3.84 -14.73
CA ALA A 165 -17.28 3.20 -14.48
C ALA A 165 -18.17 4.05 -13.56
N LEU A 166 -17.58 4.73 -12.57
CA LEU A 166 -18.24 5.62 -11.62
C LEU A 166 -19.08 6.71 -12.32
N GLU A 167 -18.62 7.23 -13.46
CA GLU A 167 -19.33 8.29 -14.21
C GLU A 167 -20.74 7.87 -14.65
N ASN A 168 -20.98 6.56 -14.78
CA ASN A 168 -22.26 5.99 -15.19
C ASN A 168 -23.17 5.63 -14.01
N ALA A 169 -22.75 5.88 -12.76
CA ALA A 169 -23.53 5.57 -11.57
C ALA A 169 -24.90 6.27 -11.58
N TYR A 170 -25.96 5.50 -11.35
CA TYR A 170 -27.31 6.02 -11.16
C TYR A 170 -27.59 6.17 -9.66
N ALA A 171 -27.26 7.33 -9.11
CA ALA A 171 -27.39 7.62 -7.68
C ALA A 171 -28.20 8.89 -7.36
N PRO A 172 -29.46 9.01 -7.82
CA PRO A 172 -30.26 10.21 -7.63
C PRO A 172 -30.66 10.47 -6.17
N TYR A 173 -30.63 9.47 -5.30
CA TYR A 173 -31.08 9.61 -3.92
C TYR A 173 -29.92 9.96 -2.99
N SER A 174 -28.82 9.19 -3.00
CA SER A 174 -27.67 9.46 -2.13
C SER A 174 -26.74 10.54 -2.67
N GLN A 175 -26.72 10.76 -3.99
CA GLN A 175 -25.69 11.57 -4.66
C GLN A 175 -24.26 11.09 -4.33
N TYR A 176 -24.12 9.79 -4.05
CA TYR A 176 -22.86 9.12 -3.75
C TYR A 176 -22.56 8.07 -4.83
N LYS A 177 -21.66 8.42 -5.75
CA LYS A 177 -21.30 7.58 -6.89
C LYS A 177 -20.11 6.68 -6.55
N VAL A 178 -20.24 5.41 -6.96
CA VAL A 178 -19.22 4.38 -6.80
C VAL A 178 -19.09 3.63 -8.12
N GLY A 179 -17.86 3.41 -8.56
CA GLY A 179 -17.52 2.55 -9.70
C GLY A 179 -16.66 1.37 -9.27
N ALA A 180 -16.71 0.29 -10.02
CA ALA A 180 -15.90 -0.89 -9.79
C ALA A 180 -15.38 -1.49 -11.10
N CYS A 181 -14.18 -2.08 -11.06
CA CYS A 181 -13.58 -2.86 -12.14
C CYS A 181 -13.11 -4.21 -11.58
N LEU A 182 -13.71 -5.31 -12.05
CA LEU A 182 -13.40 -6.68 -11.64
C LEU A 182 -12.48 -7.33 -12.67
N LEU A 183 -11.34 -7.86 -12.22
CA LEU A 183 -10.36 -8.58 -13.03
C LEU A 183 -10.52 -10.10 -12.88
N CYS A 184 -10.59 -10.79 -14.02
CA CYS A 184 -10.62 -12.24 -14.09
C CYS A 184 -9.22 -12.85 -14.19
N GLU A 185 -9.08 -14.13 -13.84
CA GLU A 185 -7.82 -14.88 -14.05
C GLU A 185 -7.39 -14.94 -15.52
N ASP A 186 -8.35 -14.91 -16.45
CA ASP A 186 -8.09 -14.92 -17.89
C ASP A 186 -7.77 -13.53 -18.48
N GLY A 187 -7.66 -12.51 -17.62
CA GLY A 187 -7.34 -11.13 -18.00
C GLY A 187 -8.53 -10.29 -18.45
N ARG A 188 -9.76 -10.83 -18.50
CA ARG A 188 -10.95 -10.02 -18.81
C ARG A 188 -11.31 -9.09 -17.66
N GLU A 189 -11.78 -7.90 -18.01
CA GLU A 189 -12.24 -6.87 -17.08
C GLU A 189 -13.75 -6.64 -17.22
N PHE A 190 -14.43 -6.47 -16.08
CA PHE A 190 -15.86 -6.18 -16.02
C PHE A 190 -16.12 -4.96 -15.15
N LEU A 191 -16.78 -3.97 -15.74
CA LEU A 191 -17.13 -2.72 -15.05
C LEU A 191 -18.49 -2.84 -14.34
N GLY A 192 -18.62 -2.10 -13.25
CA GLY A 192 -19.88 -1.90 -12.53
C GLY A 192 -19.95 -0.51 -11.91
N CYS A 193 -21.17 -0.04 -11.66
CA CYS A 193 -21.44 1.18 -10.90
C CYS A 193 -22.66 0.95 -10.01
N ASN A 194 -22.82 1.76 -8.96
CA ASN A 194 -24.01 1.64 -8.12
C ASN A 194 -25.26 2.13 -8.87
N ILE A 195 -26.35 1.40 -8.71
CA ILE A 195 -27.65 1.69 -9.32
C ILE A 195 -28.68 1.69 -8.20
N GLU A 196 -29.14 2.89 -7.84
CA GLU A 196 -30.13 3.07 -6.81
C GLU A 196 -31.56 2.89 -7.32
N ASN A 197 -32.47 2.65 -6.38
CA ASN A 197 -33.88 2.49 -6.68
C ASN A 197 -34.72 3.20 -5.61
N ALA A 198 -35.94 3.61 -5.97
CA ALA A 198 -36.90 4.18 -5.02
C ALA A 198 -37.19 3.22 -3.85
N SER A 199 -37.23 1.92 -4.12
CA SER A 199 -37.18 0.88 -3.09
C SER A 199 -35.72 0.58 -2.76
N TYR A 200 -35.22 1.15 -1.66
CA TYR A 200 -33.78 1.11 -1.34
C TYR A 200 -33.21 -0.31 -1.21
N GLY A 201 -34.03 -1.30 -0.84
CA GLY A 201 -33.61 -2.71 -0.80
C GLY A 201 -33.26 -3.30 -2.17
N ALA A 202 -33.71 -2.68 -3.27
CA ALA A 202 -33.39 -3.09 -4.63
C ALA A 202 -32.10 -2.44 -5.17
N THR A 203 -31.43 -1.59 -4.39
CA THR A 203 -30.17 -0.97 -4.79
C THR A 203 -29.05 -2.01 -4.95
N ILE A 204 -28.34 -1.92 -6.07
CA ILE A 204 -27.15 -2.73 -6.35
C ILE A 204 -25.89 -1.87 -6.22
N CYS A 205 -24.91 -2.37 -5.48
CA CYS A 205 -23.61 -1.72 -5.33
C CYS A 205 -22.73 -1.96 -6.57
N ALA A 206 -21.72 -1.12 -6.79
CA ALA A 206 -20.85 -1.20 -7.96
C ALA A 206 -20.16 -2.56 -8.11
N GLU A 207 -19.69 -3.11 -6.99
CA GLU A 207 -19.01 -4.40 -6.91
C GLU A 207 -19.93 -5.54 -7.36
N ARG A 208 -21.17 -5.54 -6.85
CA ARG A 208 -22.18 -6.54 -7.22
C ARG A 208 -22.61 -6.39 -8.68
N ALA A 209 -22.67 -5.16 -9.20
CA ALA A 209 -22.95 -4.91 -10.60
C ALA A 209 -21.82 -5.47 -11.50
N ALA A 210 -20.55 -5.25 -11.14
CA ALA A 210 -19.40 -5.79 -11.86
C ALA A 210 -19.38 -7.34 -11.85
N VAL A 211 -19.62 -7.95 -10.68
CA VAL A 211 -19.75 -9.41 -10.55
C VAL A 211 -20.90 -9.94 -11.40
N SER A 212 -22.06 -9.28 -11.38
CA SER A 212 -23.21 -9.68 -12.19
C SER A 212 -22.90 -9.64 -13.69
N ALA A 213 -22.22 -8.58 -14.16
CA ALA A 213 -21.79 -8.45 -15.55
C ALA A 213 -20.80 -9.54 -15.98
N ALA A 214 -19.85 -9.88 -15.11
CA ALA A 214 -18.87 -10.94 -15.34
C ALA A 214 -19.53 -12.31 -15.40
N VAL A 215 -20.39 -12.60 -14.43
CA VAL A 215 -21.09 -13.89 -14.32
C VAL A 215 -22.03 -14.12 -15.49
N ALA A 216 -22.75 -13.08 -15.93
CA ALA A 216 -23.61 -13.12 -17.10
C ALA A 216 -22.84 -13.47 -18.40
N GLN A 217 -21.55 -13.15 -18.44
CA GLN A 217 -20.63 -13.46 -19.56
C GLN A 217 -19.76 -14.70 -19.31
N GLY A 218 -20.18 -15.56 -18.38
CA GLY A 218 -19.57 -16.86 -18.12
C GLY A 218 -18.29 -16.85 -17.29
N ALA A 219 -17.83 -15.69 -16.81
CA ALA A 219 -16.67 -15.62 -15.93
C ALA A 219 -17.00 -16.09 -14.50
N ARG A 220 -16.10 -16.85 -13.87
CA ARG A 220 -16.29 -17.44 -12.52
C ARG A 220 -15.05 -17.40 -11.62
N ARG A 221 -13.90 -16.97 -12.14
CA ARG A 221 -12.63 -16.91 -11.40
C ARG A 221 -12.08 -15.50 -11.46
N PHE A 222 -11.87 -14.89 -10.29
CA PHE A 222 -11.54 -13.47 -10.16
C PHE A 222 -10.31 -13.29 -9.29
N THR A 223 -9.44 -12.36 -9.67
CA THR A 223 -8.15 -12.13 -9.00
C THR A 223 -8.11 -10.81 -8.24
N ALA A 224 -8.80 -9.78 -8.74
CA ALA A 224 -8.83 -8.47 -8.12
C ALA A 224 -10.12 -7.72 -8.44
N ILE A 225 -10.46 -6.77 -7.58
CA ILE A 225 -11.49 -5.76 -7.84
C ILE A 225 -10.99 -4.40 -7.40
N ALA A 226 -11.11 -3.40 -8.27
CA ALA A 226 -10.93 -2.00 -7.92
C ALA A 226 -12.26 -1.32 -7.68
N ILE A 227 -12.33 -0.45 -6.67
CA ILE A 227 -13.53 0.24 -6.22
C ILE A 227 -13.19 1.71 -5.99
N ALA A 228 -13.81 2.58 -6.77
CA ALA A 228 -13.59 4.03 -6.72
C ALA A 228 -14.84 4.73 -6.19
N GLY A 229 -14.65 5.66 -5.26
CA GLY A 229 -15.71 6.57 -4.77
C GLY A 229 -15.50 8.01 -5.24
N GLU A 230 -16.59 8.78 -5.37
CA GLU A 230 -16.50 10.19 -5.78
C GLU A 230 -16.01 11.10 -4.64
N LYS A 231 -16.48 10.85 -3.41
CA LYS A 231 -16.32 11.76 -2.25
C LYS A 231 -15.55 11.14 -1.08
N GLY A 232 -14.89 10.01 -1.30
CA GLY A 232 -14.08 9.31 -0.30
C GLY A 232 -13.88 7.84 -0.64
N ASP A 233 -13.09 7.16 0.18
CA ASP A 233 -12.77 5.74 0.01
C ASP A 233 -14.03 4.89 0.18
N SER A 234 -14.48 4.30 -0.92
CA SER A 234 -15.68 3.47 -0.98
C SER A 234 -15.38 2.01 -0.65
N TRP A 235 -15.05 1.73 0.61
CA TRP A 235 -14.83 0.37 1.08
C TRP A 235 -16.06 -0.52 0.84
N PRO A 236 -15.88 -1.77 0.38
CA PRO A 236 -17.01 -2.61 0.03
C PRO A 236 -17.86 -2.91 1.26
N CYS A 237 -19.18 -2.85 1.10
CA CYS A 237 -20.12 -3.15 2.19
C CYS A 237 -20.13 -4.65 2.50
N GLY A 238 -20.72 -5.04 3.65
CA GLY A 238 -20.75 -6.45 4.07
C GLY A 238 -21.37 -7.40 3.03
N ILE A 239 -22.41 -6.96 2.32
CA ILE A 239 -23.04 -7.76 1.26
C ILE A 239 -22.06 -7.96 0.09
N CYS A 240 -21.36 -6.91 -0.34
CA CYS A 240 -20.37 -7.02 -1.42
C CYS A 240 -19.22 -7.92 -1.01
N ARG A 241 -18.69 -7.78 0.21
CA ARG A 241 -17.63 -8.66 0.73
C ARG A 241 -18.05 -10.12 0.66
N GLN A 242 -19.28 -10.43 1.10
CA GLN A 242 -19.81 -11.79 1.07
C GLN A 242 -19.97 -12.33 -0.36
N VAL A 243 -20.45 -11.50 -1.29
CA VAL A 243 -20.56 -11.88 -2.72
C VAL A 243 -19.19 -12.13 -3.33
N LEU A 244 -18.18 -11.30 -3.04
CA LEU A 244 -16.82 -11.49 -3.54
C LEU A 244 -16.17 -12.76 -2.96
N ASN A 245 -16.45 -13.05 -1.68
CA ASN A 245 -15.93 -14.22 -0.96
C ASN A 245 -16.41 -15.55 -1.57
N GLU A 246 -17.57 -15.57 -2.23
CA GLU A 246 -18.06 -16.71 -3.00
C GLU A 246 -17.09 -17.14 -4.12
N PHE A 247 -16.35 -16.18 -4.69
CA PHE A 247 -15.50 -16.41 -5.85
C PHE A 247 -14.00 -16.48 -5.52
N SER A 248 -13.53 -15.73 -4.53
CA SER A 248 -12.13 -15.77 -4.11
C SER A 248 -11.93 -15.08 -2.76
N VAL A 249 -11.47 -15.84 -1.77
CA VAL A 249 -11.14 -15.36 -0.40
C VAL A 249 -9.88 -14.47 -0.40
N GLU A 250 -8.94 -14.76 -1.30
CA GLU A 250 -7.67 -14.04 -1.43
C GLU A 250 -7.74 -12.95 -2.52
N MET A 251 -8.95 -12.56 -2.94
CA MET A 251 -9.15 -11.51 -3.93
C MET A 251 -8.48 -10.23 -3.46
N ARG A 252 -7.69 -9.60 -4.33
CA ARG A 252 -7.10 -8.29 -4.05
C ARG A 252 -8.15 -7.21 -4.22
N VAL A 253 -8.38 -6.42 -3.20
CA VAL A 253 -9.37 -5.35 -3.18
C VAL A 253 -8.63 -4.02 -3.18
N ILE A 254 -8.79 -3.27 -4.26
CA ILE A 254 -8.18 -1.95 -4.49
C ILE A 254 -9.26 -0.91 -4.21
N VAL A 255 -9.09 -0.04 -3.22
CA VAL A 255 -10.12 0.92 -2.80
C VAL A 255 -9.53 2.31 -2.73
N GLY A 256 -10.23 3.29 -3.29
CA GLY A 256 -9.81 4.68 -3.18
C GLY A 256 -10.86 5.67 -3.63
N GLN A 257 -10.49 6.94 -3.58
CA GLN A 257 -11.28 8.05 -4.09
C GLN A 257 -10.81 8.47 -5.48
N LYS A 258 -11.74 8.84 -6.37
CA LYS A 258 -11.42 9.46 -7.65
C LYS A 258 -10.59 10.72 -7.45
N GLY A 259 -9.42 10.79 -8.09
CA GLY A 259 -8.47 11.90 -7.95
C GLY A 259 -7.67 11.87 -6.65
N GLY A 260 -7.76 10.79 -5.88
CA GLY A 260 -6.97 10.56 -4.68
C GLY A 260 -6.17 9.25 -4.75
N ALA A 261 -5.60 8.93 -3.60
CA ALA A 261 -4.89 7.69 -3.36
C ALA A 261 -5.82 6.46 -3.33
N PHE A 262 -5.25 5.27 -3.53
CA PHE A 262 -5.92 3.99 -3.26
C PHE A 262 -5.09 3.08 -2.35
N ASP A 263 -5.78 2.27 -1.55
CA ASP A 263 -5.26 1.17 -0.75
C ASP A 263 -5.49 -0.18 -1.46
N VAL A 264 -4.64 -1.16 -1.17
CA VAL A 264 -4.78 -2.53 -1.65
C VAL A 264 -4.72 -3.48 -0.46
N VAL A 265 -5.77 -4.29 -0.28
CA VAL A 265 -5.85 -5.28 0.79
C VAL A 265 -6.43 -6.59 0.27
N PRO A 266 -6.08 -7.75 0.85
CA PRO A 266 -6.77 -9.00 0.55
C PRO A 266 -8.18 -8.98 1.15
N LEU A 267 -9.14 -9.63 0.47
CA LEU A 267 -10.53 -9.71 0.93
C LEU A 267 -10.65 -10.40 2.30
N SER A 268 -9.77 -11.35 2.61
CA SER A 268 -9.69 -12.03 3.90
C SER A 268 -9.46 -11.09 5.10
N GLU A 269 -8.80 -9.93 4.90
CA GLU A 269 -8.69 -8.89 5.93
C GLU A 269 -10.01 -8.11 6.12
N LEU A 270 -10.81 -7.96 5.06
CA LEU A 270 -12.08 -7.26 5.10
C LEU A 270 -13.23 -8.14 5.62
N LEU A 271 -13.12 -9.46 5.47
CA LEU A 271 -14.12 -10.42 5.93
C LEU A 271 -13.45 -11.60 6.64
N PRO A 272 -12.86 -11.39 7.84
CA PRO A 272 -12.17 -12.44 8.55
C PRO A 272 -13.15 -13.52 9.03
N ARG A 273 -12.73 -14.79 8.98
CA ARG A 273 -13.56 -15.95 9.36
C ARG A 273 -14.90 -15.97 8.63
N SER A 274 -14.85 -15.69 7.32
CA SER A 274 -16.02 -15.65 6.45
C SER A 274 -16.72 -17.00 6.37
N PHE A 275 -18.04 -16.96 6.26
CA PHE A 275 -18.83 -18.11 5.81
C PHE A 275 -18.65 -18.26 4.30
N GLY A 276 -18.48 -19.48 3.79
CA GLY A 276 -18.31 -19.73 2.36
C GLY A 276 -18.65 -21.15 1.92
N PRO A 277 -18.41 -21.48 0.64
CA PRO A 277 -18.76 -22.78 0.07
C PRO A 277 -18.24 -23.99 0.87
N GLY A 278 -17.01 -23.89 1.41
CA GLY A 278 -16.41 -24.97 2.20
C GLY A 278 -17.16 -25.31 3.50
N ASP A 279 -17.95 -24.39 4.06
CA ASP A 279 -18.77 -24.64 5.26
C ASP A 279 -20.03 -25.45 4.94
N LEU A 280 -20.50 -25.40 3.69
CA LEU A 280 -21.67 -26.13 3.22
C LEU A 280 -21.32 -27.59 2.87
N GLU A 281 -20.12 -27.83 2.38
CA GLU A 281 -19.65 -29.17 1.99
C GLU A 281 -19.46 -30.10 3.20
N GLN A 282 -19.06 -29.56 4.36
CA GLN A 282 -18.83 -30.35 5.58
C GLN A 282 -20.11 -30.89 6.26
N GLN A 283 -21.31 -30.46 5.84
CA GLN A 283 -22.58 -30.92 6.41
C GLN A 283 -23.20 -32.11 5.66
N GLY A 284 -22.61 -32.53 4.53
CA GLY A 284 -23.14 -33.62 3.71
C GLY A 284 -22.73 -35.03 4.13
N GLU A 285 -21.68 -35.20 4.92
CA GLU A 285 -21.13 -36.53 5.28
C GLU A 285 -21.67 -37.10 6.60
N SER A 286 -22.37 -36.30 7.41
CA SER A 286 -22.84 -36.71 8.76
C SER A 286 -24.30 -37.21 8.83
N GLN A 287 -24.97 -37.43 7.69
CA GLN A 287 -26.37 -37.93 7.66
C GLN A 287 -26.57 -39.33 7.05
N ASN A 288 -25.50 -40.06 6.72
CA ASN A 288 -25.57 -41.44 6.22
C ASN A 288 -24.90 -42.45 7.19
N GLY A 289 -25.20 -42.35 8.49
CA GLY A 289 -24.78 -43.30 9.53
C GLY A 289 -25.96 -43.92 10.25
#